data_AF-A0A8K0Q8K7-F1
#
_entry.id   AF-A0A8K0Q8K7-F1
#
_cell.length_a   1.000
_cell.length_b   1.000
_cell.length_c   1.000
_cell.angle_alpha   90.00
_cell.angle_beta   90.00
_cell.angle_gamma   90.00
#
_symmetry.space_group_name_H-M   'P 1'
#
loop_
_entity.id
_entity.type
_entity.pdbx_description
1 polymer ?
#
loop_
_entity_poly.entity_id
_entity_poly.type
_entity_poly.pdbx_seq_one_letter_code
_entity_poly.pdbx_strand_id
1 'polypeptide(L)'
;MSDPPLADGTYMAEKVISLQHEISSLQELVEKLKAEVADLQAHQESDTAEIKTLRDVIEQYEKSSDQNMWELVGVTNALRRQEMIYESLEEVHAKTERDLGDLRERMSASEDLRKSAQKDITTLREQLLSLVTLVRTKTQEAWVFSIALRSAYEYLPSISEEESFRSLLDRTTNTTRERLIDKLLQESLLKVNVRMPEVDNPGLASPVSPPRERESEPRASEPGTKTPKRPRLTM
;
A
#
# COMPACT_ATOMS: atom_id res chain seq x y z
N MET A 1 -138.35 37.38 -15.76
CA MET A 1 -137.64 36.32 -15.03
C MET A 1 -137.47 35.16 -15.98
N SER A 2 -136.28 35.09 -16.58
CA SER A 2 -135.89 34.04 -17.51
C SER A 2 -134.46 33.72 -17.11
N ASP A 3 -134.26 32.49 -16.64
CA ASP A 3 -133.00 32.02 -16.10
C ASP A 3 -131.86 32.16 -17.12
N PRO A 4 -130.65 32.54 -16.69
CA PRO A 4 -129.50 32.59 -17.59
C PRO A 4 -129.12 31.15 -18.05
N PRO A 5 -128.62 31.01 -19.29
CA PRO A 5 -128.41 29.71 -19.93
C PRO A 5 -127.19 28.95 -19.34
N LEU A 6 -127.37 27.64 -19.11
CA LEU A 6 -126.42 26.65 -18.57
C LEU A 6 -125.18 26.35 -19.45
N ALA A 7 -124.68 27.29 -20.26
CA ALA A 7 -123.58 27.05 -21.21
C ALA A 7 -122.15 27.12 -20.61
N ASP A 8 -122.02 27.46 -19.32
CA ASP A 8 -120.73 27.74 -18.67
C ASP A 8 -120.10 26.50 -17.97
N GLY A 9 -120.91 25.45 -17.72
CA GLY A 9 -120.48 24.28 -16.95
C GLY A 9 -119.61 23.27 -17.71
N THR A 10 -119.91 23.03 -19.00
CA THR A 10 -119.20 22.04 -19.84
C THR A 10 -117.81 22.50 -20.28
N TYR A 11 -117.67 23.78 -20.66
CA TYR A 11 -116.37 24.38 -21.00
C TYR A 11 -115.42 24.40 -19.80
N MET A 12 -115.94 24.74 -18.61
CA MET A 12 -115.16 24.70 -17.38
C MET A 12 -114.75 23.26 -17.02
N ALA A 13 -115.60 22.26 -17.26
CA ALA A 13 -115.27 20.86 -17.02
C ALA A 13 -114.15 20.35 -17.96
N GLU A 14 -114.19 20.67 -19.25
CA GLU A 14 -113.12 20.29 -20.20
C GLU A 14 -111.79 20.97 -19.85
N LYS A 15 -111.84 22.24 -19.44
CA LYS A 15 -110.65 22.96 -18.97
C LYS A 15 -110.06 22.36 -17.70
N VAL A 16 -110.90 21.93 -16.76
CA VAL A 16 -110.47 21.22 -15.54
C VAL A 16 -109.81 19.89 -15.90
N ILE A 17 -110.36 19.13 -16.85
CA ILE A 17 -109.76 17.86 -17.31
C ILE A 17 -108.39 18.11 -17.97
N SER A 18 -108.28 19.13 -18.82
CA SER A 18 -107.01 19.50 -19.46
C SER A 18 -105.95 19.92 -18.43
N LEU A 19 -106.31 20.76 -17.47
CA LEU A 19 -105.40 21.17 -16.39
C LEU A 19 -105.02 19.98 -15.51
N GLN A 20 -105.95 19.06 -15.25
CA GLN A 20 -105.66 17.85 -14.48
C GLN A 20 -104.64 16.95 -15.21
N HIS A 21 -104.77 16.81 -16.52
CA HIS A 21 -103.81 16.05 -17.32
C HIS A 21 -102.43 16.71 -17.33
N GLU A 22 -102.37 18.04 -17.45
CA GLU A 22 -101.12 18.81 -17.37
C GLU A 22 -100.47 18.69 -15.98
N ILE A 23 -101.26 18.76 -14.90
CA ILE A 23 -100.79 18.52 -13.53
C ILE A 23 -100.18 17.13 -13.41
N SER A 24 -100.85 16.09 -13.93
CA SER A 24 -100.32 14.72 -13.90
C SER A 24 -99.02 14.57 -14.71
N SER A 25 -98.94 15.18 -15.90
CA SER A 25 -97.71 15.15 -16.71
C SER A 25 -96.55 15.88 -16.03
N LEU A 26 -96.81 17.04 -15.42
CA LEU A 26 -95.80 17.77 -14.64
C LEU A 26 -95.35 17.00 -13.41
N GLN A 27 -96.26 16.29 -12.73
CA GLN A 27 -95.91 15.42 -11.60
C GLN A 27 -94.99 14.28 -12.05
N GLU A 28 -95.27 13.61 -13.17
CA GLU A 28 -94.39 12.59 -13.72
C GLU A 28 -93.00 13.14 -14.08
N LEU A 29 -92.93 14.35 -14.66
CA LEU A 29 -91.65 15.01 -14.96
C LEU A 29 -90.87 15.35 -13.69
N VAL A 30 -91.55 15.84 -12.65
CA VAL A 30 -90.92 16.15 -11.35
C VAL A 30 -90.34 14.88 -10.72
N GLU A 31 -91.07 13.76 -10.75
CA GLU A 31 -90.55 12.49 -10.21
C GLU A 31 -89.35 11.97 -11.04
N LYS A 32 -89.38 12.12 -12.38
CA LYS A 32 -88.22 11.79 -13.22
C LYS A 32 -87.00 12.65 -12.89
N LEU A 33 -87.18 13.97 -12.78
CA LEU A 33 -86.09 14.89 -12.43
C LEU A 33 -85.54 14.64 -11.03
N LYS A 34 -86.39 14.27 -10.06
CA LYS A 34 -85.92 13.87 -8.72
C LYS A 34 -85.06 12.62 -8.76
N ALA A 35 -85.44 11.62 -9.55
CA ALA A 35 -84.65 10.42 -9.74
C ALA A 35 -83.29 10.74 -10.39
N GLU A 36 -83.28 11.57 -11.44
CA GLU A 36 -82.05 12.00 -12.11
C GLU A 36 -81.13 12.81 -11.17
N VAL A 37 -81.68 13.70 -10.35
CA VAL A 37 -80.91 14.44 -9.34
C VAL A 37 -80.30 13.49 -8.30
N ALA A 38 -81.05 12.48 -7.86
CA ALA A 38 -80.52 11.48 -6.92
C ALA A 38 -79.39 10.64 -7.55
N ASP A 39 -79.54 10.23 -8.81
CA ASP A 39 -78.51 9.49 -9.54
C ASP A 39 -77.24 10.33 -9.74
N LEU A 40 -77.39 11.60 -10.12
CA LEU A 40 -76.26 12.53 -10.27
C LEU A 40 -75.56 12.79 -8.93
N GLN A 41 -76.29 12.88 -7.83
CA GLN A 41 -75.70 13.01 -6.49
C GLN A 41 -74.90 11.76 -6.12
N ALA A 42 -75.42 10.57 -6.40
CA ALA A 42 -74.70 9.32 -6.15
C ALA A 42 -73.41 9.23 -7.01
N HIS A 43 -73.46 9.63 -8.27
CA HIS A 43 -72.27 9.73 -9.12
C HIS A 43 -71.27 10.74 -8.59
N GLN A 44 -71.72 11.92 -8.18
CA GLN A 44 -70.84 12.94 -7.58
C GLN A 44 -70.15 12.41 -6.32
N GLU A 45 -70.87 11.71 -5.43
CA GLU A 45 -70.29 11.10 -4.24
C GLU A 45 -69.25 10.03 -4.61
N SER A 46 -69.54 9.18 -5.60
CA SER A 46 -68.59 8.19 -6.14
C SER A 46 -67.31 8.84 -6.68
N ASP A 47 -67.45 9.85 -7.54
CA ASP A 47 -66.31 10.55 -8.14
C ASP A 47 -65.48 11.27 -7.08
N THR A 48 -66.12 11.86 -6.05
CA THR A 48 -65.38 12.49 -4.95
C THR A 48 -64.58 11.48 -4.13
N ALA A 49 -65.11 10.26 -3.95
CA ALA A 49 -64.40 9.17 -3.29
C ALA A 49 -63.20 8.70 -4.14
N GLU A 50 -63.38 8.54 -5.44
CA GLU A 50 -62.31 8.16 -6.37
C GLU A 50 -61.20 9.22 -6.46
N ILE A 51 -61.57 10.51 -6.55
CA ILE A 51 -60.60 11.61 -6.53
C ILE A 51 -59.77 11.57 -5.23
N LYS A 52 -60.39 11.23 -4.09
CA LYS A 52 -59.68 11.12 -2.83
C LYS A 52 -58.68 9.96 -2.84
N THR A 53 -59.08 8.77 -3.31
CA THR A 53 -58.17 7.62 -3.38
C THR A 53 -57.01 7.88 -4.34
N LEU A 54 -57.26 8.52 -5.48
CA LEU A 54 -56.20 8.91 -6.42
C LEU A 54 -55.21 9.90 -5.81
N ARG A 55 -55.70 10.87 -5.03
CA ARG A 55 -54.82 11.81 -4.30
C ARG A 55 -53.94 11.09 -3.28
N ASP A 56 -54.51 10.17 -2.52
CA ASP A 56 -53.75 9.38 -1.53
C ASP A 56 -52.66 8.53 -2.21
N VAL A 57 -52.96 7.95 -3.39
CA VAL A 57 -51.99 7.18 -4.18
C VAL A 57 -50.86 8.08 -4.71
N ILE A 58 -51.18 9.27 -5.22
CA ILE A 58 -50.18 10.24 -5.68
C ILE A 58 -49.24 10.62 -4.53
N GLU A 59 -49.79 10.96 -3.36
CA GLU A 59 -48.99 11.34 -2.19
C GLU A 59 -48.07 10.20 -1.74
N GLN A 60 -48.56 8.95 -1.76
CA GLN A 60 -47.73 7.78 -1.44
C GLN A 60 -46.59 7.59 -2.44
N TYR A 61 -46.89 7.76 -3.73
CA TYR A 61 -45.89 7.63 -4.78
C TYR A 61 -44.82 8.72 -4.69
N GLU A 62 -45.21 9.98 -4.43
CA GLU A 62 -44.26 11.09 -4.24
C GLU A 62 -43.33 10.83 -3.05
N LYS A 63 -43.89 10.42 -1.90
CA LYS A 63 -43.09 10.05 -0.71
C LYS A 63 -42.11 8.91 -1.00
N SER A 64 -42.56 7.87 -1.71
CA SER A 64 -41.69 6.76 -2.10
C SER A 64 -40.61 7.20 -3.10
N SER A 65 -40.95 8.07 -4.04
CA SER A 65 -40.01 8.63 -5.02
C SER A 65 -38.91 9.44 -4.34
N ASP A 66 -39.28 10.31 -3.40
CA ASP A 66 -38.33 11.10 -2.61
C ASP A 66 -37.40 10.20 -1.80
N GLN A 67 -37.93 9.18 -1.14
CA GLN A 67 -37.12 8.21 -0.41
C GLN A 67 -36.11 7.51 -1.33
N ASN A 68 -36.56 7.01 -2.48
CA ASN A 68 -35.70 6.34 -3.46
C ASN A 68 -34.60 7.28 -3.98
N MET A 69 -34.92 8.56 -4.18
CA MET A 69 -33.94 9.57 -4.58
C MET A 69 -32.85 9.76 -3.52
N TRP A 70 -33.22 9.82 -2.24
CA TRP A 70 -32.24 9.90 -1.15
C TRP A 70 -31.37 8.66 -1.05
N GLU A 71 -31.96 7.48 -1.21
CA GLU A 71 -31.21 6.21 -1.24
C GLU A 71 -30.24 6.17 -2.42
N LEU A 72 -30.66 6.61 -3.62
CA LEU A 72 -29.81 6.70 -4.80
C LEU A 72 -28.62 7.63 -4.55
N VAL A 73 -28.86 8.82 -3.99
CA VAL A 73 -27.77 9.76 -3.61
C VAL A 73 -26.81 9.12 -2.59
N GLY A 74 -27.34 8.35 -1.62
CA GLY A 74 -26.54 7.60 -0.67
C GLY A 74 -25.62 6.58 -1.34
N VAL A 75 -26.16 5.78 -2.27
CA VAL A 75 -25.41 4.78 -3.04
C VAL A 75 -24.36 5.45 -3.95
N THR A 76 -24.71 6.53 -4.65
CA THR A 76 -23.76 7.27 -5.50
C THR A 76 -22.58 7.82 -4.69
N ASN A 77 -22.85 8.35 -3.49
CA ASN A 77 -21.78 8.82 -2.61
C ASN A 77 -20.89 7.67 -2.10
N ALA A 78 -21.48 6.51 -1.80
CA ALA A 78 -20.71 5.33 -1.39
C ALA A 78 -19.81 4.82 -2.54
N LEU A 79 -20.35 4.76 -3.76
CA LEU A 79 -19.60 4.38 -4.96
C LEU A 79 -18.41 5.32 -5.20
N ARG A 80 -18.64 6.64 -5.16
CA ARG A 80 -17.57 7.64 -5.30
C ARG A 80 -16.47 7.48 -4.25
N ARG A 81 -16.83 7.14 -3.01
CA ARG A 81 -15.84 6.85 -1.95
C ARG A 81 -15.03 5.61 -2.26
N GLN A 82 -15.66 4.56 -2.78
CA GLN A 82 -14.96 3.35 -3.20
C GLN A 82 -14.00 3.63 -4.36
N GLU A 83 -14.43 4.38 -5.38
CA GLU A 83 -13.58 4.77 -6.51
C GLU A 83 -12.30 5.49 -6.03
N MET A 84 -12.42 6.47 -5.14
CA MET A 84 -11.24 7.15 -4.56
C MET A 84 -10.32 6.19 -3.78
N ILE A 85 -10.89 5.20 -3.08
CA ILE A 85 -10.09 4.18 -2.38
C ILE A 85 -9.34 3.32 -3.40
N TYR A 86 -9.99 2.89 -4.49
CA TYR A 86 -9.36 2.11 -5.54
C TYR A 86 -8.21 2.87 -6.20
N GLU A 87 -8.41 4.14 -6.57
CA GLU A 87 -7.35 4.99 -7.11
C GLU A 87 -6.14 5.08 -6.16
N SER A 88 -6.40 5.32 -4.87
CA SER A 88 -5.32 5.38 -3.87
C SER A 88 -4.58 4.04 -3.72
N LEU A 89 -5.28 2.92 -3.87
CA LEU A 89 -4.70 1.59 -3.74
C LEU A 89 -3.86 1.23 -4.98
N GLU A 90 -4.28 1.66 -6.17
CA GLU A 90 -3.49 1.55 -7.40
C GLU A 90 -2.19 2.35 -7.31
N GLU A 91 -2.23 3.58 -6.78
CA GLU A 91 -1.02 4.38 -6.56
C GLU A 91 -0.04 3.71 -5.59
N VAL A 92 -0.55 3.17 -4.48
CA VAL A 92 0.26 2.42 -3.50
C VAL A 92 0.84 1.17 -4.14
N HIS A 93 0.03 0.41 -4.90
CA HIS A 93 0.50 -0.79 -5.60
C HIS A 93 1.64 -0.45 -6.56
N ALA A 94 1.45 0.54 -7.43
CA ALA A 94 2.48 0.98 -8.37
C ALA A 94 3.76 1.46 -7.67
N LYS A 95 3.64 2.11 -6.51
CA LYS A 95 4.80 2.48 -5.68
C LYS A 95 5.51 1.24 -5.13
N THR A 96 4.77 0.30 -4.56
CA THR A 96 5.37 -0.92 -4.00
C THR A 96 6.04 -1.79 -5.07
N GLU A 97 5.50 -1.84 -6.29
CA GLU A 97 6.16 -2.54 -7.40
C GLU A 97 7.48 -1.89 -7.79
N ARG A 98 7.53 -0.55 -7.82
CA ARG A 98 8.79 0.19 -8.04
C ARG A 98 9.80 -0.10 -6.93
N ASP A 99 9.38 -0.02 -5.66
CA ASP A 99 10.25 -0.29 -4.52
C ASP A 99 10.77 -1.75 -4.53
N LEU A 100 9.95 -2.72 -4.94
CA LEU A 100 10.37 -4.11 -5.12
C LEU A 100 11.37 -4.29 -6.27
N GLY A 101 11.19 -3.55 -7.36
CA GLY A 101 12.16 -3.49 -8.48
C GLY A 101 13.53 -3.02 -7.99
N ASP A 102 13.57 -1.86 -7.35
CA ASP A 102 14.79 -1.27 -6.79
C ASP A 102 15.49 -2.21 -5.80
N LEU A 103 14.71 -2.88 -4.93
CA LEU A 103 15.24 -3.81 -3.95
C LEU A 103 15.85 -5.06 -4.61
N ARG A 104 15.24 -5.58 -5.68
CA ARG A 104 15.78 -6.70 -6.45
C ARG A 104 17.10 -6.34 -7.13
N GLU A 105 17.18 -5.15 -7.72
CA GLU A 105 18.42 -4.66 -8.34
C GLU A 105 19.54 -4.52 -7.30
N ARG A 106 19.25 -3.94 -6.14
CA ARG A 106 20.20 -3.85 -5.02
C ARG A 106 20.65 -5.22 -4.52
N MET A 107 19.73 -6.18 -4.42
CA MET A 107 20.07 -7.56 -4.05
C MET A 107 21.01 -8.19 -5.07
N SER A 108 20.70 -8.07 -6.36
CA SER A 108 21.57 -8.59 -7.45
C SER A 108 22.97 -7.98 -7.38
N ALA A 109 23.07 -6.66 -7.23
CA ALA A 109 24.35 -5.98 -7.10
C ALA A 109 25.14 -6.46 -5.87
N SER A 110 24.45 -6.63 -4.72
CA SER A 110 25.07 -7.16 -3.51
C SER A 110 25.54 -8.61 -3.67
N GLU A 111 24.80 -9.44 -4.39
CA GLU A 111 25.19 -10.83 -4.67
C GLU A 111 26.44 -10.89 -5.55
N ASP A 112 26.54 -10.02 -6.55
CA ASP A 112 27.70 -9.98 -7.43
C ASP A 112 28.94 -9.46 -6.71
N LEU A 113 28.79 -8.44 -5.84
CA LEU A 113 29.86 -8.01 -4.93
C LEU A 113 30.29 -9.14 -4.01
N ARG A 114 29.36 -9.92 -3.46
CA ARG A 114 29.66 -11.08 -2.60
C ARG A 114 30.43 -12.16 -3.38
N LYS A 115 30.03 -12.46 -4.61
CA LYS A 115 30.74 -13.43 -5.48
C LYS A 115 32.16 -12.94 -5.79
N SER A 116 32.32 -11.65 -6.09
CA SER A 116 33.64 -11.04 -6.32
C SER A 116 34.53 -11.15 -5.08
N ALA A 117 34.04 -10.71 -3.92
CA ALA A 117 34.78 -10.79 -2.67
C ALA A 117 35.13 -12.24 -2.30
N GLN A 118 34.24 -13.19 -2.55
CA GLN A 118 34.51 -14.61 -2.32
C GLN A 118 35.65 -15.11 -3.21
N LYS A 119 35.69 -14.69 -4.49
CA LYS A 119 36.78 -15.00 -5.41
C LYS A 119 38.10 -14.43 -4.89
N ASP A 120 38.11 -13.16 -4.48
CA ASP A 120 39.31 -12.51 -3.93
C ASP A 120 39.82 -13.23 -2.68
N ILE A 121 38.93 -13.62 -1.77
CA ILE A 121 39.27 -14.41 -0.57
C ILE A 121 39.90 -15.75 -0.96
N THR A 122 39.34 -16.45 -1.96
CA THR A 122 39.91 -17.72 -2.41
C THR A 122 41.31 -17.54 -3.00
N THR A 123 41.51 -16.52 -3.84
CA THR A 123 42.82 -16.19 -4.40
C THR A 123 43.82 -15.85 -3.29
N LEU A 124 43.46 -14.98 -2.35
CA LEU A 124 44.33 -14.62 -1.23
C LEU A 124 44.69 -15.84 -0.35
N ARG A 125 43.75 -16.77 -0.14
CA ARG A 125 44.02 -18.03 0.58
C ARG A 125 45.02 -18.91 -0.15
N GLU A 126 44.89 -19.05 -1.47
CA GLU A 126 45.85 -19.80 -2.29
C GLU A 126 47.25 -19.16 -2.25
N GLN A 127 47.31 -17.83 -2.37
CA GLN A 127 48.56 -17.08 -2.27
C GLN A 127 49.21 -17.24 -0.90
N LEU A 128 48.44 -17.16 0.18
CA LEU A 128 48.92 -17.37 1.55
C LEU A 128 49.45 -18.79 1.75
N LEU A 129 48.74 -19.82 1.28
CA LEU A 129 49.19 -21.21 1.36
C LEU A 129 50.49 -21.43 0.58
N SER A 130 50.60 -20.86 -0.62
CA SER A 130 51.82 -20.90 -1.43
C SER A 130 52.99 -20.26 -0.69
N LEU A 131 52.79 -19.08 -0.08
CA LEU A 131 53.83 -18.41 0.70
C LEU A 131 54.24 -19.23 1.94
N VAL A 132 53.28 -19.77 2.69
CA VAL A 132 53.54 -20.60 3.88
C VAL A 132 54.36 -21.84 3.51
N THR A 133 54.00 -22.53 2.42
CA THR A 133 54.77 -23.71 1.96
C THR A 133 56.19 -23.34 1.57
N LEU A 134 56.38 -22.23 0.85
CA LEU A 134 57.71 -21.75 0.44
C LEU A 134 58.58 -21.33 1.64
N VAL A 135 58.02 -20.62 2.62
CA VAL A 135 58.75 -20.26 3.85
C VAL A 135 59.16 -21.52 4.62
N ARG A 136 58.28 -22.52 4.67
CA ARG A 136 58.56 -23.79 5.38
C ARG A 136 59.69 -24.57 4.71
N THR A 137 59.70 -24.68 3.37
CA THR A 137 60.79 -25.35 2.64
C THR A 137 62.12 -24.61 2.83
N LYS A 138 62.12 -23.28 2.74
CA LYS A 138 63.34 -22.48 2.95
C LYS A 138 63.88 -22.57 4.37
N THR A 139 62.99 -22.59 5.37
CA THR A 139 63.38 -22.78 6.77
C THR A 139 64.03 -24.15 6.98
N GLN A 140 63.48 -25.19 6.34
CA GLN A 140 64.03 -26.54 6.41
C GLN A 140 65.39 -26.65 5.70
N GLU A 141 65.54 -26.06 4.51
CA GLU A 141 66.84 -25.97 3.82
C GLU A 141 67.88 -25.29 4.70
N ALA A 142 67.58 -24.12 5.27
CA ALA A 142 68.48 -23.39 6.16
C ALA A 142 68.86 -24.20 7.41
N TRP A 143 67.90 -24.94 7.99
CA TRP A 143 68.16 -25.82 9.12
C TRP A 143 69.12 -26.96 8.76
N VAL A 144 68.92 -27.64 7.62
CA VAL A 144 69.84 -28.68 7.13
C VAL A 144 71.23 -28.10 6.88
N PHE A 145 71.35 -26.92 6.24
CA PHE A 145 72.64 -26.25 6.06
C PHE A 145 73.34 -25.95 7.39
N SER A 146 72.59 -25.50 8.40
CA SER A 146 73.15 -25.22 9.73
C SER A 146 73.72 -26.46 10.41
N ILE A 147 73.05 -27.62 10.28
CA ILE A 147 73.54 -28.90 10.78
C ILE A 147 74.78 -29.33 10.01
N ALA A 148 74.77 -29.25 8.68
CA ALA A 148 75.90 -29.61 7.85
C ALA A 148 77.16 -28.79 8.19
N LEU A 149 77.01 -27.48 8.36
CA LEU A 149 78.08 -26.59 8.80
C LEU A 149 78.60 -26.96 10.19
N ARG A 150 77.70 -27.25 11.14
CA ARG A 150 78.07 -27.66 12.49
C ARG A 150 78.78 -29.02 12.51
N SER A 151 78.35 -29.98 11.68
CA SER A 151 79.07 -31.25 11.53
C SER A 151 80.42 -31.06 10.85
N ALA A 152 80.54 -30.20 9.84
CA ALA A 152 81.82 -29.92 9.20
C ALA A 152 82.84 -29.32 10.19
N TYR A 153 82.38 -28.48 11.12
CA TYR A 153 83.17 -27.93 12.22
C TYR A 153 83.74 -29.03 13.15
N GLU A 154 82.99 -30.10 13.38
CA GLU A 154 83.40 -31.21 14.25
C GLU A 154 84.58 -32.02 13.68
N TYR A 155 84.84 -31.92 12.37
CA TYR A 155 85.91 -32.66 11.67
C TYR A 155 87.10 -31.79 11.22
N LEU A 156 87.17 -30.49 11.55
CA LEU A 156 88.27 -29.59 11.20
C LEU A 156 89.14 -29.25 12.43
N PRO A 157 90.25 -29.96 12.69
CA PRO A 157 91.15 -29.63 13.79
C PRO A 157 92.20 -28.60 13.34
N SER A 158 91.85 -27.31 13.36
CA SER A 158 92.85 -26.23 13.33
C SER A 158 92.34 -24.96 14.01
N ILE A 159 93.08 -24.48 15.03
CA ILE A 159 92.69 -23.36 15.91
C ILE A 159 92.63 -22.00 15.17
N SER A 160 93.35 -21.82 14.06
CA SER A 160 93.33 -20.58 13.28
C SER A 160 92.15 -20.46 12.32
N GLU A 161 91.53 -21.58 11.92
CA GLU A 161 90.33 -21.57 11.07
C GLU A 161 89.05 -21.35 11.89
N GLU A 162 89.12 -21.57 13.22
CA GLU A 162 88.01 -21.49 14.17
C GLU A 162 87.47 -20.05 14.38
N GLU A 163 88.34 -19.04 14.51
CA GLU A 163 87.94 -17.63 14.63
C GLU A 163 87.39 -17.06 13.32
N SER A 164 88.01 -17.44 12.20
CA SER A 164 87.59 -17.06 10.85
C SER A 164 86.18 -17.58 10.55
N PHE A 165 85.89 -18.83 10.95
CA PHE A 165 84.57 -19.43 10.77
C PHE A 165 83.54 -18.97 11.80
N ARG A 166 83.89 -18.69 13.06
CA ARG A 166 82.97 -18.05 14.03
C ARG A 166 82.50 -16.69 13.55
N SER A 167 83.41 -15.88 13.01
CA SER A 167 83.08 -14.59 12.38
C SER A 167 82.13 -14.74 11.18
N LEU A 168 82.28 -15.83 10.41
CA LEU A 168 81.40 -16.17 9.28
C LEU A 168 80.03 -16.68 9.75
N LEU A 169 79.97 -17.45 10.85
CA LEU A 169 78.75 -17.92 11.50
C LEU A 169 77.95 -16.76 12.15
N ASP A 170 78.63 -15.80 12.77
CA ASP A 170 78.02 -14.58 13.30
C ASP A 170 77.54 -13.63 12.18
N ARG A 171 78.30 -13.51 11.07
CA ARG A 171 77.86 -12.76 9.90
C ARG A 171 76.62 -13.37 9.23
N THR A 172 76.56 -14.69 9.15
CA THR A 172 75.44 -15.44 8.55
C THR A 172 74.18 -15.43 9.41
N THR A 173 74.32 -15.38 10.74
CA THR A 173 73.19 -15.33 11.66
C THR A 173 72.55 -13.94 11.77
N ASN A 174 73.32 -12.84 11.68
CA ASN A 174 72.80 -11.48 11.93
C ASN A 174 72.55 -10.61 10.68
N THR A 175 73.43 -10.60 9.67
CA THR A 175 73.31 -9.63 8.55
C THR A 175 72.67 -10.17 7.27
N THR A 176 72.70 -11.49 7.09
CA THR A 176 72.14 -12.14 5.90
C THR A 176 70.68 -12.50 6.09
N ARG A 177 70.22 -12.69 7.33
CA ARG A 177 68.87 -13.17 7.64
C ARG A 177 67.79 -12.18 7.21
N GLU A 178 67.88 -10.90 7.59
CA GLU A 178 66.89 -9.89 7.19
C GLU A 178 66.91 -9.63 5.68
N ARG A 179 68.10 -9.45 5.08
CA ARG A 179 68.21 -9.22 3.62
C ARG A 179 67.81 -10.42 2.76
N LEU A 180 68.04 -11.66 3.25
CA LEU A 180 67.55 -12.87 2.58
C LEU A 180 66.05 -13.01 2.77
N ILE A 181 65.50 -12.70 3.95
CA ILE A 181 64.06 -12.69 4.17
C ILE A 181 63.39 -11.67 3.24
N ASP A 182 63.92 -10.45 3.10
CA ASP A 182 63.37 -9.43 2.20
C ASP A 182 63.49 -9.81 0.72
N LYS A 183 64.64 -10.33 0.28
CA LYS A 183 64.80 -10.84 -1.09
C LYS A 183 63.91 -12.05 -1.36
N LEU A 184 63.80 -12.97 -0.40
CA LEU A 184 62.89 -14.12 -0.52
C LEU A 184 61.44 -13.63 -0.54
N LEU A 185 61.05 -12.66 0.29
CA LEU A 185 59.72 -12.05 0.26
C LEU A 185 59.44 -11.41 -1.10
N GLN A 186 60.37 -10.62 -1.64
CA GLN A 186 60.24 -10.02 -2.97
C GLN A 186 60.15 -11.06 -4.09
N GLU A 187 61.03 -12.07 -4.11
CA GLU A 187 60.99 -13.16 -5.10
C GLU A 187 59.74 -14.03 -4.96
N SER A 188 59.24 -14.21 -3.73
CA SER A 188 58.00 -14.94 -3.44
C SER A 188 56.76 -14.16 -3.91
N LEU A 189 56.72 -12.86 -3.65
CA LEU A 189 55.65 -11.96 -4.12
C LEU A 189 55.60 -11.91 -5.66
N LEU A 190 56.76 -11.89 -6.32
CA LEU A 190 56.89 -12.00 -7.78
C LEU A 190 56.40 -13.36 -8.32
N LYS A 191 56.72 -14.48 -7.66
CA LYS A 191 56.28 -15.83 -8.07
C LYS A 191 54.79 -16.09 -7.86
N VAL A 192 54.18 -15.44 -6.87
CA VAL A 192 52.76 -15.62 -6.50
C VAL A 192 51.88 -14.57 -7.22
N ASN A 193 52.47 -13.77 -8.11
CA ASN A 193 51.81 -12.70 -8.88
C ASN A 193 51.07 -11.69 -7.98
N VAL A 194 51.58 -11.48 -6.76
CA VAL A 194 51.08 -10.47 -5.84
C VAL A 194 51.74 -9.15 -6.24
N ARG A 195 51.03 -8.36 -7.05
CA ARG A 195 51.46 -6.98 -7.33
C ARG A 195 51.36 -6.21 -6.02
N MET A 196 52.50 -5.84 -5.44
CA MET A 196 52.53 -4.85 -4.36
C MET A 196 51.82 -3.60 -4.89
N PRO A 197 50.82 -3.05 -4.19
CA PRO A 197 50.32 -1.74 -4.56
C PRO A 197 51.50 -0.79 -4.50
N GLU A 198 51.84 -0.22 -5.66
CA GLU A 198 52.69 0.96 -5.73
C GLU A 198 52.10 1.97 -4.75
N VAL A 199 52.94 2.51 -3.87
CA VAL A 199 52.56 3.54 -2.91
C VAL A 199 52.36 4.84 -3.69
N ASP A 200 51.31 4.88 -4.50
CA ASP A 200 50.70 6.09 -4.99
C ASP A 200 49.35 6.19 -4.29
N ASN A 201 49.29 7.07 -3.29
CA ASN A 201 48.04 7.55 -2.74
C ASN A 201 47.15 8.04 -3.91
N PRO A 202 45.93 7.50 -4.01
CA PRO A 202 44.79 8.40 -3.87
C PRO A 202 43.85 7.87 -2.80
N GLY A 203 43.24 8.80 -2.08
CA GLY A 203 42.48 8.57 -0.86
C GLY A 203 41.61 7.31 -0.88
N LEU A 204 41.78 6.50 0.15
CA LEU A 204 40.70 5.76 0.77
C LEU A 204 39.49 6.70 0.85
N ALA A 205 38.58 6.58 -0.11
CA ALA A 205 37.25 7.10 0.03
C ALA A 205 36.70 6.47 1.32
N SER A 206 36.60 7.31 2.35
CA SER A 206 36.02 6.96 3.63
C SER A 206 34.73 6.19 3.37
N PRO A 207 34.47 5.07 4.07
CA PRO A 207 33.20 4.38 3.93
C PRO A 207 32.11 5.41 4.23
N VAL A 208 31.23 5.60 3.25
CA VAL A 208 30.00 6.38 3.39
C VAL A 208 29.34 5.88 4.67
N SER A 209 29.34 6.73 5.69
CA SER A 209 28.61 6.44 6.91
C SER A 209 27.14 6.30 6.52
N PRO A 210 26.42 5.26 6.99
CA PRO A 210 24.99 5.20 6.80
C PRO A 210 24.37 6.48 7.40
N PRO A 211 23.28 7.01 6.82
CA PRO A 211 22.61 8.18 7.37
C PRO A 211 22.19 7.85 8.80
N ARG A 212 22.84 8.54 9.74
CA ARG A 212 22.50 8.50 11.16
C ARG A 212 21.09 9.09 11.27
N GLU A 213 20.11 8.23 11.53
CA GLU A 213 18.78 8.62 11.98
C GLU A 213 18.98 9.62 13.13
N ARG A 214 18.65 10.89 12.86
CA ARG A 214 18.40 11.85 13.92
C ARG A 214 17.04 11.51 14.49
N GLU A 215 17.04 10.63 15.48
CA GLU A 215 16.12 10.79 16.60
C GLU A 215 16.35 12.17 17.19
N SER A 216 15.50 13.10 16.78
CA SER A 216 15.24 14.35 17.48
C SER A 216 13.76 14.64 17.34
N GLU A 217 12.94 13.89 18.08
CA GLU A 217 11.74 14.46 18.65
C GLU A 217 12.14 15.42 19.77
N PRO A 218 11.60 16.64 19.75
CA PRO A 218 10.93 17.10 20.95
C PRO A 218 9.52 17.58 20.63
N ARG A 219 8.55 16.88 21.22
CA ARG A 219 7.29 17.40 21.77
C ARG A 219 6.69 18.61 21.05
N ALA A 220 5.85 18.34 20.05
CA ALA A 220 4.71 19.21 19.78
C ALA A 220 3.64 18.93 20.84
N SER A 221 3.29 19.96 21.60
CA SER A 221 2.20 19.94 22.56
C SER A 221 0.88 19.98 21.79
N GLU A 222 0.08 18.93 21.86
CA GLU A 222 -1.35 18.99 21.50
C GLU A 222 -2.15 19.52 22.70
N PRO A 223 -3.02 20.53 22.51
CA PRO A 223 -4.07 20.83 23.46
C PRO A 223 -5.40 20.19 23.03
N GLY A 224 -5.93 19.30 23.86
CA GLY A 224 -7.36 19.29 24.18
C GLY A 224 -8.26 18.26 23.50
N THR A 225 -8.16 16.99 23.90
CA THR A 225 -9.31 16.06 23.83
C THR A 225 -10.18 16.23 25.08
N LYS A 226 -11.29 16.97 24.93
CA LYS A 226 -12.38 17.00 25.91
C LYS A 226 -13.11 15.67 25.87
N THR A 227 -12.97 14.88 26.93
CA THR A 227 -13.85 13.74 27.23
C THR A 227 -15.24 14.24 27.64
N PRO A 228 -16.35 13.68 27.11
CA PRO A 228 -17.68 13.99 27.60
C PRO A 228 -17.93 13.29 28.94
N LYS A 229 -18.30 14.08 29.96
CA LYS A 229 -18.77 13.61 31.27
C LYS A 229 -20.05 12.78 31.10
N ARG A 230 -20.05 11.55 31.62
CA ARG A 230 -21.26 10.78 31.92
C ARG A 230 -22.18 11.58 32.86
N PRO A 231 -23.49 11.70 32.60
CA PRO A 231 -24.43 12.18 33.59
C PRO A 231 -24.60 11.13 34.70
N ARG A 232 -24.55 11.61 35.95
CA ARG A 232 -24.94 10.87 37.15
C ARG A 232 -26.45 10.64 37.10
N LEU A 233 -26.84 9.38 37.25
CA LEU A 233 -28.18 8.99 37.72
C LEU A 233 -28.36 9.55 39.13
N THR A 234 -29.32 10.46 39.29
CA THR A 234 -30.02 10.69 40.55
C THR A 234 -31.42 10.12 40.41
N MET A 235 -31.83 9.39 41.44
CA MET A 235 -33.17 8.83 41.64
C MET A 235 -34.25 9.90 41.55
#